data_AF-A0A0G0YBZ4-F1
#
_entry.id   AF-A0A0G0YBZ4-F1
#
_cell.length_a   1.000
_cell.length_b   1.000
_cell.length_c   1.000
_cell.angle_alpha   90.00
_cell.angle_beta   90.00
_cell.angle_gamma   90.00
#
_symmetry.space_group_name_H-M   'P 1'
#
loop_
_entity.id
_entity.type
_entity.pdbx_description
1 polymer ?
#
loop_
_entity_poly.entity_id
_entity_poly.type
_entity_poly.pdbx_seq_one_letter_code
_entity_poly.pdbx_strand_id
1 'polypeptide(L)'
;MSCIFCKIIAGEIPSYKVYEDKHTLAFLDIGPVNPGHTLVVPKKHFANIEEAGEETLCRVMKTVKKVGLSLKKNLGAVGYNILEANDPEAGQSVPHLHFHLIPRLPGDGLTFWPQKKYATGEAEAVLKKINMIK
;
A
#
# COMPACT_ATOMS: atom_id res chain seq x y z
N MET A 1 -4.94 -20.69 9.11
CA MET A 1 -4.74 -19.72 8.00
C MET A 1 -3.25 -19.38 7.95
N SER A 2 -2.58 -19.50 6.79
CA SER A 2 -1.12 -19.35 6.65
C SER A 2 -0.67 -17.88 6.47
N CYS A 3 -1.59 -16.94 6.32
CA CYS A 3 -1.27 -15.52 6.11
C CYS A 3 -0.58 -14.89 7.33
N ILE A 4 0.62 -14.34 7.13
CA ILE A 4 1.41 -13.66 8.17
C ILE A 4 0.69 -12.42 8.73
N PHE A 5 0.00 -11.64 7.89
CA PHE A 5 -0.76 -10.47 8.36
C PHE A 5 -1.99 -10.86 9.18
N CYS A 6 -2.68 -11.96 8.84
CA CYS A 6 -3.75 -12.48 9.69
C CYS A 6 -3.22 -12.86 11.08
N LYS A 7 -2.03 -13.46 11.17
CA LYS A 7 -1.39 -13.77 12.46
C LYS A 7 -1.03 -12.53 13.26
N ILE A 8 -0.54 -11.47 12.58
CA ILE A 8 -0.29 -10.16 13.21
C ILE A 8 -1.61 -9.55 13.74
N ILE A 9 -2.66 -9.57 12.92
CA ILE A 9 -3.99 -9.06 13.29
C ILE A 9 -4.58 -9.82 14.49
N ALA A 10 -4.38 -11.14 14.53
CA ALA A 10 -4.80 -12.00 15.64
C ALA A 10 -3.92 -11.87 16.90
N GLY A 11 -2.78 -11.19 16.82
CA GLY A 11 -1.82 -11.05 17.93
C GLY A 11 -0.95 -12.30 18.16
N GLU A 12 -0.97 -13.27 17.25
CA GLU A 12 -0.11 -14.45 17.30
C GLU A 12 1.36 -14.12 16.98
N ILE A 13 1.59 -13.07 16.19
CA ILE A 13 2.91 -12.54 15.85
C ILE A 13 2.96 -11.07 16.28
N PRO A 14 4.02 -10.64 16.99
CA PRO A 14 4.16 -9.25 17.42
C PRO A 14 4.36 -8.31 16.22
N SER A 15 3.96 -7.06 16.40
CA SER A 15 4.21 -5.99 15.43
C SER A 15 4.33 -4.64 16.15
N TYR A 16 5.04 -3.69 15.54
CA TYR A 16 5.06 -2.31 16.00
C TYR A 16 3.81 -1.59 15.48
N LYS A 17 2.71 -1.68 16.23
CA LYS A 17 1.43 -1.07 15.87
C LYS A 17 1.54 0.46 15.88
N VAL A 18 1.16 1.08 14.76
CA VAL A 18 1.12 2.53 14.57
C VAL A 18 -0.30 3.07 14.79
N TYR A 19 -1.31 2.33 14.34
CA TYR A 19 -2.72 2.67 14.50
C TYR A 19 -3.58 1.42 14.42
N GLU A 20 -4.68 1.38 15.16
CA GLU A 20 -5.64 0.29 15.10
C GLU A 20 -7.05 0.80 15.34
N ASP A 21 -8.01 0.31 14.55
CA ASP A 21 -9.42 0.46 14.84
C ASP A 21 -10.19 -0.87 14.62
N LYS A 22 -11.52 -0.79 14.58
CA LYS A 22 -12.37 -1.97 14.37
C LYS A 22 -12.11 -2.68 13.04
N HIS A 23 -11.68 -1.97 12.00
CA HIS A 23 -11.63 -2.48 10.63
C HIS A 23 -10.24 -2.55 10.03
N THR A 24 -9.29 -1.75 10.54
CA THR A 24 -7.97 -1.59 9.96
C THR A 24 -6.88 -1.69 11.02
N LEU A 25 -5.70 -2.09 10.58
CA LEU A 25 -4.48 -2.10 11.38
C LEU A 25 -3.36 -1.46 10.56
N ALA A 26 -2.56 -0.62 11.20
CA ALA A 26 -1.33 -0.08 10.65
C ALA A 26 -0.15 -0.46 11.54
N PHE A 27 0.94 -0.93 10.95
CA PHE A 27 2.13 -1.36 11.67
C PHE A 27 3.39 -1.14 10.83
N LEU A 28 4.54 -1.00 11.49
CA LEU A 28 5.80 -0.79 10.79
C LEU A 28 6.21 -2.04 9.99
N ASP A 29 6.73 -1.79 8.79
CA ASP A 29 7.41 -2.81 8.00
C ASP A 29 8.72 -3.21 8.70
N ILE A 30 9.01 -4.51 8.76
CA ILE A 30 10.23 -5.05 9.36
C ILE A 30 11.45 -4.94 8.43
N GLY A 31 11.23 -4.78 7.13
CA GLY A 31 12.23 -4.46 6.11
C GLY A 31 11.95 -3.08 5.50
N PRO A 32 12.07 -1.99 6.28
CA PRO A 32 11.65 -0.68 5.83
C PRO A 32 12.53 -0.14 4.70
N VAL A 33 11.91 0.48 3.67
CA VAL A 33 12.64 1.23 2.64
C VAL A 33 13.26 2.50 3.25
N ASN A 34 12.49 3.20 4.09
CA ASN A 34 12.92 4.33 4.89
C ASN A 34 12.36 4.19 6.32
N PRO A 35 13.01 4.77 7.35
CA PRO A 35 12.47 4.80 8.70
C PRO A 35 11.03 5.34 8.73
N GLY A 36 10.13 4.58 9.35
CA GLY A 36 8.69 4.88 9.36
C GLY A 36 7.88 4.26 8.22
N HIS A 37 8.49 3.43 7.36
CA HIS A 37 7.76 2.60 6.40
C HIS A 37 6.66 1.81 7.14
N THR A 38 5.41 2.13 6.83
CA THR A 38 4.23 1.60 7.53
C THR A 38 3.32 0.88 6.54
N LEU A 39 2.86 -0.31 6.92
CA LEU A 39 1.84 -1.06 6.21
C LEU A 39 0.47 -0.77 6.82
N VAL A 40 -0.53 -0.49 5.97
CA VAL A 40 -1.94 -0.37 6.38
C VAL A 40 -2.73 -1.49 5.74
N VAL A 41 -3.42 -2.29 6.56
CA VAL A 41 -4.18 -3.48 6.13
C VAL A 41 -5.62 -3.44 6.65
N PRO A 42 -6.60 -4.01 5.91
CA PRO A 42 -7.86 -4.40 6.51
C PRO A 42 -7.65 -5.57 7.47
N LYS A 43 -8.44 -5.62 8.55
CA LYS A 43 -8.44 -6.76 9.49
C LYS A 43 -9.04 -8.02 8.88
N LYS A 44 -10.03 -7.86 8.00
CA LYS A 44 -10.53 -8.96 7.17
C LYS A 44 -9.51 -9.28 6.08
N HIS A 45 -9.32 -10.55 5.82
CA HIS A 45 -8.43 -11.01 4.74
C HIS A 45 -9.08 -10.81 3.37
N PHE A 46 -8.29 -10.24 2.47
CA PHE A 46 -8.53 -10.10 1.04
C PHE A 46 -7.17 -10.26 0.39
N ALA A 47 -7.00 -11.11 -0.61
CA ALA A 47 -5.69 -11.37 -1.20
C ALA A 47 -5.08 -10.09 -1.81
N ASN A 48 -5.91 -9.27 -2.47
CA ASN A 48 -5.51 -8.07 -3.18
C ASN A 48 -6.68 -7.04 -3.20
N ILE A 49 -6.58 -5.97 -3.99
CA ILE A 49 -7.61 -4.92 -4.04
C ILE A 49 -8.92 -5.41 -4.67
N GLU A 50 -8.86 -6.41 -5.56
CA GLU A 50 -9.98 -6.89 -6.37
C GLU A 50 -11.03 -7.63 -5.53
N GLU A 51 -10.60 -8.27 -4.44
CA GLU A 51 -11.50 -8.99 -3.52
C GLU A 51 -12.19 -8.08 -2.50
N ALA A 52 -11.67 -6.87 -2.29
CA ALA A 52 -12.15 -5.96 -1.26
C ALA A 52 -13.30 -5.08 -1.76
N GLY A 53 -14.45 -5.13 -1.08
CA GLY A 53 -15.59 -4.26 -1.39
C GLY A 53 -15.31 -2.78 -1.06
N GLU A 54 -16.06 -1.88 -1.73
CA GLU A 54 -15.88 -0.41 -1.65
C GLU A 54 -15.86 0.15 -0.22
N GLU A 55 -16.73 -0.35 0.66
CA GLU A 55 -16.78 0.10 2.06
C GLU A 55 -15.46 -0.19 2.79
N THR A 56 -14.84 -1.35 2.53
CA THR A 56 -13.56 -1.72 3.10
C THR A 56 -12.46 -0.80 2.57
N LEU A 57 -12.43 -0.59 1.25
CA LEU A 57 -11.45 0.29 0.60
C LEU A 57 -11.55 1.73 1.15
N CYS A 58 -12.77 2.25 1.31
CA CYS A 58 -13.00 3.57 1.91
C CYS A 58 -12.45 3.67 3.34
N ARG A 59 -12.63 2.61 4.15
CA ARG A 59 -12.08 2.55 5.53
C ARG A 59 -10.56 2.50 5.52
N VAL A 60 -9.97 1.65 4.69
CA VAL A 60 -8.52 1.52 4.54
C VAL A 60 -7.91 2.85 4.11
N MET A 61 -8.47 3.54 3.12
CA MET A 61 -7.94 4.82 2.64
C MET A 61 -8.06 5.95 3.66
N LYS A 62 -9.07 5.93 4.55
CA LYS A 62 -9.13 6.84 5.70
C LYS A 62 -7.96 6.60 6.67
N THR A 63 -7.60 5.35 6.90
CA THR A 63 -6.45 4.97 7.73
C THR A 63 -5.12 5.34 7.05
N VAL A 64 -4.97 5.07 5.76
CA VAL A 64 -3.81 5.51 4.94
C VAL A 64 -3.61 7.02 5.08
N LYS A 65 -4.66 7.83 4.89
CA LYS A 65 -4.57 9.28 5.07
C LYS A 65 -4.10 9.67 6.47
N LYS A 66 -4.66 9.05 7.52
CA LYS A 66 -4.30 9.32 8.92
C LYS A 66 -2.82 9.01 9.20
N VAL A 67 -2.35 7.84 8.75
CA VAL A 67 -0.95 7.42 8.93
C VAL A 67 -0.02 8.34 8.15
N GLY A 68 -0.31 8.65 6.88
CA GLY A 68 0.50 9.55 6.07
C GLY A 68 0.68 10.94 6.68
N LEU A 69 -0.40 11.53 7.23
CA LEU A 69 -0.32 12.79 7.97
C LEU A 69 0.59 12.68 9.21
N SER A 70 0.54 11.56 9.92
CA SER A 70 1.41 11.30 11.07
C SER A 70 2.88 11.19 10.66
N LEU A 71 3.18 10.46 9.57
CA LEU A 71 4.54 10.32 9.05
C LEU A 71 5.14 11.68 8.69
N LYS A 72 4.38 12.51 7.97
CA LYS A 72 4.81 13.86 7.58
C LYS A 72 5.06 14.76 8.80
N LYS A 73 4.17 14.71 9.79
CA LYS A 73 4.26 15.57 10.98
C LYS A 73 5.42 15.19 11.90
N ASN A 74 5.70 13.90 12.07
CA ASN A 74 6.55 13.42 13.16
C ASN A 74 7.94 12.95 12.72
N LEU A 75 8.17 12.70 11.43
CA LEU A 75 9.45 12.16 10.94
C LEU A 75 10.28 13.17 10.12
N GLY A 76 9.86 14.44 10.07
CA GLY A 76 10.50 15.43 9.20
C GLY A 76 10.43 15.09 7.71
N ALA A 77 9.56 14.15 7.33
CA ALA A 77 9.41 13.72 5.96
C ALA A 77 8.82 14.87 5.12
N VAL A 78 9.43 15.15 3.97
CA VAL A 78 8.96 16.20 3.06
C VAL A 78 7.72 15.74 2.26
N GLY A 79 7.57 14.42 2.13
CA GLY A 79 6.42 13.74 1.55
C GLY A 79 6.39 12.27 1.96
N TYR A 80 5.51 11.50 1.34
CA TYR A 80 5.48 10.05 1.47
C TYR A 80 4.88 9.45 0.20
N ASN A 81 5.34 8.26 -0.17
CA ASN A 81 4.72 7.47 -1.23
C ASN A 81 3.63 6.58 -0.63
N ILE A 82 2.52 6.42 -1.35
CA ILE A 82 1.56 5.35 -1.13
C ILE A 82 1.74 4.36 -2.27
N LEU A 83 1.98 3.09 -1.96
CA LEU A 83 2.08 2.02 -2.94
C LEU A 83 1.20 0.85 -2.49
N GLU A 84 0.49 0.28 -3.45
CA GLU A 84 -0.25 -0.97 -3.31
C GLU A 84 0.05 -1.77 -4.59
N ALA A 85 0.23 -3.08 -4.44
CA ALA A 85 0.63 -3.96 -5.51
C ALA A 85 -0.30 -5.16 -5.53
N ASN A 86 -0.80 -5.49 -6.73
CA ASN A 86 -1.68 -6.62 -6.97
C ASN A 86 -0.87 -7.66 -7.75
N ASP A 87 -0.73 -8.85 -7.17
CA ASP A 87 -0.01 -10.00 -7.70
C ASP A 87 1.53 -9.91 -7.64
N PRO A 88 2.24 -11.07 -7.63
CA PRO A 88 3.68 -11.12 -7.38
C PRO A 88 4.53 -10.30 -8.35
N GLU A 89 4.19 -10.29 -9.65
CA GLU A 89 4.91 -9.57 -10.70
C GLU A 89 4.82 -8.05 -10.55
N ALA A 90 3.77 -7.54 -9.89
CA ALA A 90 3.66 -6.13 -9.53
C ALA A 90 4.42 -5.79 -8.24
N GLY A 91 4.99 -6.78 -7.56
CA GLY A 91 5.73 -6.64 -6.30
C GLY A 91 4.93 -6.97 -5.05
N GLN A 92 3.76 -7.61 -5.16
CA GLN A 92 3.00 -8.03 -3.99
C GLN A 92 3.72 -9.17 -3.24
N SER A 93 4.18 -8.89 -2.02
CA SER A 93 4.97 -9.86 -1.25
C SER A 93 4.12 -10.79 -0.38
N VAL A 94 3.01 -10.29 0.16
CA VAL A 94 2.06 -11.04 1.00
C VAL A 94 0.68 -10.95 0.37
N PRO A 95 -0.02 -12.09 0.12
CA PRO A 95 -1.37 -12.09 -0.43
C PRO A 95 -2.40 -11.72 0.63
N HIS A 96 -2.32 -10.49 1.12
CA HIS A 96 -3.26 -9.84 2.02
C HIS A 96 -3.18 -8.34 1.73
N LEU A 97 -4.25 -7.73 1.22
CA LEU A 97 -4.32 -6.33 0.80
C LEU A 97 -3.59 -5.41 1.79
N HIS A 98 -2.56 -4.71 1.31
CA HIS A 98 -1.75 -3.83 2.13
C HIS A 98 -1.27 -2.62 1.34
N PHE A 99 -1.35 -1.46 1.98
CA PHE A 99 -0.81 -0.22 1.44
C PHE A 99 0.49 0.11 2.17
N HIS A 100 1.56 0.23 1.40
CA HIS A 100 2.82 0.78 1.86
C HIS A 100 2.71 2.29 1.96
N LEU A 101 3.11 2.85 3.10
CA LEU A 101 3.36 4.28 3.28
C LEU A 101 4.82 4.48 3.59
N ILE A 102 5.57 5.01 2.63
CA ILE A 102 7.02 5.18 2.71
C ILE A 102 7.32 6.67 2.87
N PRO A 103 7.76 7.13 4.05
CA PRO A 103 8.23 8.50 4.24
C PRO A 103 9.36 8.84 3.26
N ARG A 104 9.36 10.06 2.73
CA ARG A 104 10.39 10.56 1.80
C ARG A 104 11.24 11.62 2.47
N LEU A 105 12.55 11.41 2.43
CA LEU A 105 13.55 12.31 2.96
C LEU A 105 14.37 12.89 1.81
N PRO A 106 14.87 14.14 1.92
CA PRO A 106 15.76 14.71 0.92
C PRO A 106 16.97 13.80 0.69
N GLY A 107 17.20 13.41 -0.57
CA GLY A 107 18.36 12.59 -0.94
C GLY A 107 18.27 11.11 -0.59
N ASP A 108 17.09 10.57 -0.28
CA ASP A 108 16.90 9.15 0.09
C ASP A 108 17.16 8.12 -1.04
N GLY A 109 17.56 8.58 -2.23
CA GLY A 109 17.97 7.72 -3.35
C GLY A 109 16.83 6.96 -4.02
N LEU A 110 15.59 7.09 -3.56
CA LEU A 110 14.47 6.33 -4.10
C LEU A 110 13.90 6.98 -5.38
N THR A 111 14.14 6.34 -6.52
CA THR A 111 13.66 6.78 -7.84
C THR A 111 12.42 5.99 -8.27
N PHE A 112 11.42 6.68 -8.83
CA PHE A 112 10.20 6.05 -9.35
C PHE A 112 9.93 6.44 -10.80
N TRP A 113 9.15 5.60 -11.48
CA TRP A 113 8.59 5.82 -12.82
C TRP A 113 9.62 6.16 -13.91
N PRO A 114 10.45 5.18 -14.33
CA PRO A 114 11.22 5.32 -15.56
C PRO A 114 10.25 5.41 -16.75
N GLN A 115 9.98 6.64 -17.20
CA GLN A 115 8.99 6.90 -18.23
C GLN A 115 9.45 6.36 -19.59
N LYS A 116 8.53 5.74 -20.32
CA LYS A 116 8.69 5.31 -21.71
C LYS A 116 7.75 6.10 -22.60
N LYS A 117 8.05 6.17 -23.90
CA LYS A 117 7.16 6.74 -24.91
C LYS A 117 6.45 5.60 -25.64
N TYR A 118 5.16 5.80 -25.91
CA TYR A 118 4.43 4.94 -26.83
C TYR A 118 5.03 5.04 -28.24
N ALA A 119 5.01 3.94 -28.97
CA ALA A 119 5.22 3.94 -30.41
C ALA A 119 4.04 4.59 -31.14
N THR A 120 4.24 5.02 -32.38
CA THR A 120 3.18 5.61 -33.23
C THR A 120 1.98 4.67 -33.31
N GLY A 121 0.80 5.12 -32.88
CA GLY A 121 -0.45 4.37 -32.89
C GLY A 121 -0.67 3.39 -31.72
N GLU A 122 0.32 3.19 -30.85
CA GLU A 122 0.23 2.24 -29.73
C GLU A 122 -0.76 2.70 -28.67
N ALA A 123 -0.76 4.00 -28.33
CA ALA A 123 -1.64 4.55 -27.31
C ALA A 123 -3.13 4.37 -27.67
N GLU A 124 -3.49 4.62 -28.93
CA GLU A 124 -4.86 4.45 -29.43
C GLU A 124 -5.28 2.97 -29.43
N ALA A 125 -4.35 2.07 -29.78
CA ALA A 125 -4.59 0.64 -29.75
C ALA A 125 -4.80 0.13 -28.31
N VAL A 126 -4.03 0.64 -27.34
CA VAL A 126 -4.21 0.34 -25.91
C VAL A 126 -5.56 0.88 -25.41
N LEU A 127 -5.88 2.14 -25.73
CA LEU A 127 -7.12 2.77 -25.28
C LEU A 127 -8.37 1.98 -25.70
N LYS A 128 -8.42 1.51 -26.95
CA LYS A 128 -9.53 0.69 -27.45
C LYS A 128 -9.73 -0.61 -26.67
N LYS A 129 -8.66 -1.18 -26.10
CA LYS A 129 -8.73 -2.42 -25.31
C LYS A 129 -9.25 -2.15 -23.89
N ILE A 130 -8.85 -1.05 -23.26
CA ILE A 130 -9.20 -0.75 -21.86
C ILE A 130 -10.51 0.03 -21.68
N ASN A 131 -11.00 0.73 -22.71
CA ASN A 131 -12.30 1.43 -22.68
C ASN A 131 -13.54 0.51 -22.73
N MET A 132 -13.37 -0.79 -22.50
CA MET A 132 -14.49 -1.72 -22.29
C MET A 132 -15.04 -1.67 -20.86
N ILE A 133 -14.40 -0.91 -19.96
CA ILE A 133 -14.87 -0.62 -18.61
C ILE A 133 -15.90 0.53 -18.73
N LYS A 134 -17.19 0.20 -18.67
CA LYS A 134 -18.28 1.19 -18.50
C LYS A 134 -18.68 1.28 -17.03
#